data_AF-A0A973DXJ4-F1
#
_entry.id   AF-A0A973DXJ4-F1
#
_cell.length_a   1.000
_cell.length_b   1.000
_cell.length_c   1.000
_cell.angle_alpha   90.00
_cell.angle_beta   90.00
_cell.angle_gamma   90.00
#
_symmetry.space_group_name_H-M   'P 1'
#
loop_
_entity.id
_entity.type
_entity.pdbx_description
1 polymer ?
#
loop_
_entity_poly.entity_id
_entity_poly.type
_entity_poly.pdbx_seq_one_letter_code
_entity_poly.pdbx_strand_id
1 'polypeptide(L)'
;MKIDWSPLRHAIKHAENPRFWWRDDDAVAQTNALDQMLRLSETLRTPVQIAVIPGLLEPSLAPALDGTTARVLVHGWTHTNHAPAGEKKAEFRRADTAAIDELSQGMNILATNFGGRLDPVFVPPWNRVSPALYTPLADAGYRAISTY
;
A
#
# COMPACT_ATOMS: atom_id res chain seq x y z
N MET A 1 -15.19 -6.76 -16.70
CA MET A 1 -14.65 -8.02 -16.17
C MET A 1 -15.69 -8.64 -15.24
N LYS A 2 -16.03 -9.93 -15.40
CA LYS A 2 -16.95 -10.62 -14.49
C LYS A 2 -16.09 -11.39 -13.48
N ILE A 3 -16.13 -10.97 -12.22
CA ILE A 3 -15.35 -11.60 -11.14
C ILE A 3 -16.09 -12.85 -10.67
N ASP A 4 -15.40 -13.98 -10.59
CA ASP A 4 -15.94 -15.20 -9.98
C ASP A 4 -15.76 -15.15 -8.45
N TRP A 5 -16.88 -15.02 -7.75
CA TRP A 5 -16.92 -14.95 -6.29
C TRP A 5 -17.04 -16.31 -5.61
N SER A 6 -17.13 -17.41 -6.36
CA SER A 6 -17.38 -18.74 -5.82
C SER A 6 -16.33 -19.18 -4.79
N PRO A 7 -15.01 -18.96 -4.99
CA PRO A 7 -13.99 -19.33 -4.00
C PRO A 7 -14.15 -18.58 -2.66
N LEU A 8 -14.42 -17.27 -2.72
CA LEU A 8 -14.65 -16.46 -1.52
C LEU A 8 -15.89 -16.93 -0.77
N ARG A 9 -17.01 -17.15 -1.47
CA ARG A 9 -18.26 -17.62 -0.85
C ARG A 9 -18.07 -18.98 -0.18
N HIS A 10 -17.31 -19.87 -0.80
CA HIS A 10 -16.97 -21.16 -0.22
C HIS A 10 -16.16 -20.98 1.07
N ALA A 11 -15.07 -20.19 1.05
CA ALA A 11 -14.24 -19.93 2.23
C ALA A 11 -15.04 -19.33 3.40
N ILE A 12 -15.91 -18.35 3.14
CA ILE A 12 -16.75 -17.71 4.16
C ILE A 12 -17.72 -18.72 4.78
N LYS A 13 -18.35 -19.58 3.96
CA LYS A 13 -19.32 -20.58 4.44
C LYS A 13 -18.69 -21.57 5.44
N HIS A 14 -17.39 -21.82 5.31
CA HIS A 14 -16.67 -22.79 6.13
C HIS A 14 -15.84 -22.16 7.26
N ALA A 15 -15.81 -20.83 7.38
CA ALA A 15 -15.10 -20.14 8.44
C ALA A 15 -16.01 -19.87 9.66
N GLU A 16 -15.56 -20.25 10.85
CA GLU A 16 -16.33 -20.07 12.09
C GLU A 16 -16.40 -18.60 12.53
N ASN A 17 -15.40 -17.78 12.17
CA ASN A 17 -15.37 -16.33 12.38
C ASN A 17 -14.33 -15.66 11.47
N PRO A 18 -14.61 -15.50 10.15
CA PRO A 18 -13.63 -14.95 9.23
C PRO A 18 -13.33 -13.47 9.55
N ARG A 19 -12.04 -13.15 9.68
CA ARG A 19 -11.57 -11.76 9.74
C ARG A 19 -11.10 -11.33 8.36
N PHE A 20 -11.55 -10.16 7.95
CA PHE A 20 -11.15 -9.57 6.68
C PHE A 20 -10.18 -8.44 6.94
N TRP A 21 -9.28 -8.28 6.00
CA TRP A 21 -8.41 -7.13 5.90
C TRP A 21 -8.56 -6.56 4.49
N TRP A 22 -8.84 -5.27 4.40
CA TRP A 22 -9.10 -4.58 3.15
C TRP A 22 -7.99 -3.57 2.88
N ARG A 23 -7.26 -3.80 1.80
CA ARG A 23 -6.24 -2.91 1.26
C ARG A 23 -6.53 -2.58 -0.20
N ASP A 24 -6.32 -1.33 -0.57
CA ASP A 24 -6.28 -0.82 -1.95
C ASP A 24 -4.85 -0.37 -2.26
N ASP A 25 -4.34 -0.72 -3.44
CA ASP A 25 -2.97 -0.44 -3.85
C ASP A 25 -2.94 0.62 -4.97
N ASP A 26 -1.77 1.17 -5.24
CA ASP A 26 -1.51 2.11 -6.35
C ASP A 26 -2.18 3.49 -6.24
N ALA A 27 -2.54 3.92 -5.03
CA ALA A 27 -3.12 5.24 -4.83
C ALA A 27 -2.08 6.35 -5.04
N VAL A 28 -2.44 7.33 -5.89
CA VAL A 28 -1.61 8.52 -6.15
C VAL A 28 -2.40 9.82 -6.02
N ALA A 29 -3.69 9.79 -6.33
CA ALA A 29 -4.56 10.96 -6.45
C ALA A 29 -5.98 10.64 -5.99
N GLN A 30 -6.78 11.69 -5.79
CA GLN A 30 -8.22 11.54 -5.66
C GLN A 30 -8.82 11.02 -6.98
N THR A 31 -9.72 10.03 -6.90
CA THR A 31 -10.48 9.53 -8.04
C THR A 31 -11.91 9.18 -7.63
N ASN A 32 -12.83 9.11 -8.59
CA ASN A 32 -14.20 8.65 -8.34
C ASN A 32 -14.26 7.23 -7.75
N ALA A 33 -13.30 6.37 -8.12
CA ALA A 33 -13.21 5.01 -7.59
C ALA A 33 -12.80 5.03 -6.11
N LEU A 34 -11.82 5.87 -5.77
CA LEU A 34 -11.41 6.10 -4.38
C LEU A 34 -12.59 6.62 -3.55
N ASP A 35 -13.33 7.62 -4.03
CA ASP A 35 -14.48 8.16 -3.30
C ASP A 35 -15.56 7.09 -3.07
N GLN A 36 -15.82 6.26 -4.08
CA GLN A 36 -16.76 5.16 -3.95
C GLN A 36 -16.30 4.14 -2.90
N MET A 37 -15.01 3.80 -2.91
CA MET A 37 -14.40 2.90 -1.93
C MET A 37 -14.53 3.45 -0.50
N LEU A 38 -14.21 4.73 -0.29
CA LEU A 38 -14.30 5.39 1.02
C LEU A 38 -15.75 5.39 1.54
N ARG A 39 -16.74 5.73 0.68
CA ARG A 39 -18.16 5.63 1.04
C ARG A 39 -18.57 4.21 1.43
N LEU A 40 -18.06 3.20 0.74
CA LEU A 40 -18.34 1.79 1.07
C LEU A 40 -17.71 1.39 2.41
N SER A 41 -16.46 1.81 2.67
CA SER A 41 -15.78 1.62 3.94
C SER A 41 -16.55 2.18 5.12
N GLU A 42 -17.07 3.41 4.98
CA GLU A 42 -17.89 4.05 5.99
C GLU A 42 -19.24 3.33 6.18
N THR A 43 -19.94 3.03 5.08
CA THR A 43 -21.24 2.36 5.11
C THR A 43 -21.17 0.99 5.77
N LEU A 44 -20.11 0.23 5.48
CA LEU A 44 -19.86 -1.10 6.02
C LEU A 44 -19.14 -1.06 7.38
N ARG A 45 -18.77 0.12 7.87
CA ARG A 45 -17.95 0.32 9.09
C ARG A 45 -16.71 -0.57 9.10
N THR A 46 -16.09 -0.73 7.94
CA THR A 46 -14.94 -1.61 7.73
C THR A 46 -13.76 -0.73 7.29
N PRO A 47 -12.73 -0.54 8.12
CA PRO A 47 -11.58 0.28 7.78
C PRO A 47 -10.88 -0.25 6.52
N VAL A 48 -10.39 0.68 5.70
CA VAL A 48 -9.58 0.37 4.52
C VAL A 48 -8.18 0.94 4.69
N GLN A 49 -7.19 0.16 4.28
CA GLN A 49 -5.81 0.61 4.13
C GLN A 49 -5.53 0.97 2.67
N ILE A 50 -4.84 2.08 2.44
CA ILE A 50 -4.55 2.60 1.11
C ILE A 50 -3.04 2.67 0.97
N ALA A 51 -2.49 1.84 0.09
CA ALA A 51 -1.07 1.84 -0.23
C ALA A 51 -0.78 2.92 -1.26
N VAL A 52 -0.11 3.99 -0.81
CA VAL A 52 0.13 5.20 -1.60
C VAL A 52 1.53 5.16 -2.19
N ILE A 53 1.68 5.51 -3.47
CA ILE A 53 2.98 5.61 -4.14
C ILE A 53 3.56 7.01 -3.87
N PRO A 54 4.54 7.17 -2.96
CA PRO A 54 4.97 8.48 -2.49
C PRO A 54 5.61 9.36 -3.56
N GLY A 55 6.39 8.78 -4.48
CA GLY A 55 7.03 9.50 -5.57
C GLY A 55 6.09 9.97 -6.66
N LEU A 56 4.82 9.53 -6.62
CA LEU A 56 3.75 9.93 -7.53
C LEU A 56 2.58 10.61 -6.80
N LEU A 57 2.75 10.95 -5.51
CA LEU A 57 1.70 11.55 -4.70
C LEU A 57 1.23 12.89 -5.30
N GLU A 58 -0.07 12.98 -5.58
CA GLU A 58 -0.70 14.21 -6.01
C GLU A 58 -1.31 14.98 -4.81
N PRO A 59 -1.33 16.33 -4.86
CA PRO A 59 -1.90 17.15 -3.79
C PRO A 59 -3.38 16.87 -3.47
N SER A 60 -4.10 16.23 -4.39
CA SER A 60 -5.53 15.92 -4.25
C SER A 60 -5.81 14.78 -3.26
N LEU A 61 -4.85 13.88 -3.02
CA LEU A 61 -5.10 12.66 -2.27
C LEU A 61 -5.28 12.89 -0.76
N ALA A 62 -4.40 13.68 -0.13
CA ALA A 62 -4.49 13.92 1.31
C ALA A 62 -5.83 14.57 1.73
N PRO A 63 -6.31 15.63 1.06
CA PRO A 63 -7.64 16.20 1.33
C PRO A 63 -8.79 15.20 1.12
N ALA A 64 -8.67 14.30 0.14
CA ALA A 64 -9.70 13.28 -0.12
C ALA A 64 -9.86 12.27 1.02
N LEU A 65 -8.83 12.11 1.87
CA LEU A 65 -8.87 11.22 3.03
C LEU A 65 -9.27 11.94 4.32
N ASP A 66 -9.48 13.25 4.30
CA ASP A 66 -9.89 14.02 5.48
C ASP A 66 -11.26 13.57 6.01
N GLY A 67 -11.38 13.47 7.34
CA GLY A 67 -12.58 12.95 8.01
C GLY A 67 -12.84 11.44 7.88
N THR A 68 -12.13 10.72 7.01
CA THR A 68 -12.32 9.28 6.81
C THR A 68 -11.58 8.44 7.86
N THR A 69 -11.94 7.15 7.95
CA THR A 69 -11.22 6.16 8.77
C THR A 69 -10.09 5.45 8.03
N ALA A 70 -9.81 5.85 6.79
CA ALA A 70 -8.79 5.22 5.97
C ALA A 70 -7.39 5.40 6.58
N ARG A 71 -6.57 4.36 6.48
CA ARG A 71 -5.18 4.34 6.91
C ARG A 71 -4.26 4.31 5.69
N VAL A 72 -3.12 4.96 5.76
CA VAL A 72 -2.17 5.04 4.65
C VAL A 72 -0.99 4.10 4.90
N LEU A 73 -0.55 3.40 3.87
CA LEU A 73 0.66 2.58 3.84
C LEU A 73 1.61 3.12 2.75
N VAL A 74 2.91 2.80 2.84
CA VAL A 74 3.87 3.22 1.80
C VAL A 74 3.97 2.15 0.72
N HIS A 75 3.61 2.49 -0.53
CA HIS A 75 3.69 1.59 -1.67
C HIS A 75 4.92 1.84 -2.54
N GLY A 76 6.05 1.26 -2.17
CA GLY A 76 7.30 1.45 -2.91
C GLY A 76 7.75 2.91 -2.97
N TRP A 77 8.21 3.34 -4.14
CA TRP A 77 8.60 4.73 -4.41
C TRP A 77 7.87 5.33 -5.60
N THR A 78 8.09 4.81 -6.82
CA THR A 78 7.45 5.27 -8.06
C THR A 78 6.75 4.14 -8.81
N HIS A 79 6.74 2.94 -8.23
CA HIS A 79 6.26 1.71 -8.85
C HIS A 79 7.02 1.40 -10.17
N THR A 80 8.32 1.75 -10.21
CA THR A 80 9.19 1.51 -11.38
C THR A 80 9.74 0.09 -11.37
N ASN A 81 9.69 -0.59 -12.52
CA ASN A 81 10.29 -1.91 -12.63
C ASN A 81 11.80 -1.80 -12.89
N HIS A 82 12.62 -2.29 -11.96
CA HIS A 82 14.07 -2.36 -12.11
C HIS A 82 14.58 -3.76 -12.49
N ALA A 83 13.68 -4.73 -12.71
CA ALA A 83 14.06 -6.07 -13.14
C ALA A 83 14.48 -6.11 -14.62
N PRO A 84 15.54 -6.86 -14.98
CA PRO A 84 15.91 -7.17 -16.36
C PRO A 84 14.77 -7.78 -17.15
N ALA A 85 14.87 -7.71 -18.48
CA ALA A 85 13.92 -8.36 -19.36
C ALA A 85 13.85 -9.87 -19.08
N GLY A 86 12.64 -10.41 -18.95
CA GLY A 86 12.39 -11.83 -18.65
C GLY A 86 12.37 -12.17 -17.16
N GLU A 87 12.79 -11.27 -16.28
CA GLU A 87 12.67 -11.45 -14.83
C GLU A 87 11.34 -10.94 -14.28
N LYS A 88 10.97 -11.43 -13.09
CA LYS A 88 9.79 -10.96 -12.38
C LYS A 88 9.97 -9.50 -11.96
N LYS A 89 8.96 -8.66 -12.24
CA LYS A 89 8.98 -7.23 -11.91
C LYS A 89 9.26 -6.98 -10.43
N ALA A 90 10.17 -6.06 -10.14
CA ALA A 90 10.51 -5.64 -8.80
C ALA A 90 11.13 -4.24 -8.84
N GLU A 91 10.63 -3.35 -7.98
CA GLU A 91 11.24 -2.04 -7.75
C GLU A 91 12.44 -2.22 -6.81
N PHE A 92 12.20 -2.75 -5.61
CA PHE A 92 13.18 -2.90 -4.54
C PHE A 92 13.91 -4.25 -4.56
N ARG A 93 14.71 -4.47 -5.60
CA ARG A 93 15.39 -5.77 -5.86
C ARG A 93 16.80 -5.90 -5.28
N ARG A 94 17.42 -4.81 -4.85
CA ARG A 94 18.74 -4.80 -4.18
C ARG A 94 18.82 -3.62 -3.19
N ALA A 95 19.70 -3.75 -2.21
CA ALA A 95 19.98 -2.69 -1.23
C ALA A 95 21.13 -1.79 -1.72
N ASP A 96 20.92 -1.09 -2.84
CA ASP A 96 21.82 -0.02 -3.25
C ASP A 96 21.44 1.31 -2.58
N THR A 97 22.33 2.29 -2.64
CA THR A 97 22.13 3.60 -1.99
C THR A 97 20.84 4.28 -2.45
N ALA A 98 20.53 4.21 -3.75
CA ALA A 98 19.32 4.83 -4.30
C ALA A 98 18.05 4.21 -3.68
N ALA A 99 17.96 2.89 -3.63
CA ALA A 99 16.82 2.20 -3.02
C ALA A 99 16.67 2.56 -1.54
N ILE A 100 17.77 2.64 -0.78
CA ILE A 100 17.72 2.99 0.65
C ILE A 100 17.25 4.43 0.86
N ASP A 101 17.73 5.36 0.01
CA ASP A 101 17.31 6.76 0.04
C ASP A 101 15.82 6.90 -0.31
N GLU A 102 15.34 6.17 -1.30
CA GLU A 102 13.92 6.15 -1.72
C GLU A 102 12.99 5.62 -0.62
N LEU A 103 13.40 4.60 0.14
CA LEU A 103 12.64 4.12 1.31
C LEU A 103 12.47 5.22 2.35
N SER A 104 13.56 5.92 2.67
CA SER A 104 13.56 6.99 3.67
C SER A 104 12.73 8.19 3.19
N GLN A 105 12.88 8.57 1.92
CA GLN A 105 12.09 9.64 1.30
C GLN A 105 10.60 9.30 1.26
N GLY A 106 10.25 8.07 0.87
CA GLY A 106 8.87 7.60 0.81
C GLY A 106 8.16 7.69 2.16
N MET A 107 8.81 7.19 3.22
CA MET A 107 8.30 7.32 4.60
C MET A 107 8.09 8.78 4.99
N ASN A 108 9.09 9.64 4.76
CA ASN A 108 9.03 11.05 5.15
C ASN A 108 7.91 11.80 4.41
N ILE A 109 7.79 11.62 3.09
CA ILE A 109 6.74 12.29 2.29
C ILE A 109 5.36 11.92 2.81
N LEU A 110 5.08 10.63 3.04
CA LEU A 110 3.77 10.23 3.53
C LEU A 110 3.54 10.65 4.99
N ALA A 111 4.58 10.64 5.84
CA ALA A 111 4.46 11.10 7.21
C ALA A 111 4.09 12.59 7.27
N THR A 112 4.70 13.41 6.40
CA THR A 112 4.37 14.84 6.30
C THR A 112 2.95 15.08 5.80
N ASN A 113 2.49 14.33 4.79
CA ASN A 113 1.20 14.59 4.15
C ASN A 113 0.00 13.97 4.90
N PHE A 114 0.19 12.83 5.58
CA PHE A 114 -0.89 12.08 6.20
C PHE A 114 -0.81 12.01 7.74
N GLY A 115 0.33 12.37 8.33
CA GLY A 115 0.51 12.45 9.77
C GLY A 115 0.05 11.18 10.49
N GLY A 116 -0.85 11.34 11.45
CA GLY A 116 -1.38 10.22 12.25
C GLY A 116 -2.16 9.16 11.48
N ARG A 117 -2.48 9.37 10.18
CA ARG A 117 -3.09 8.37 9.30
C ARG A 117 -2.10 7.38 8.69
N LEU A 118 -0.80 7.68 8.69
CA LEU A 118 0.22 6.78 8.19
C LEU A 118 0.46 5.63 9.19
N ASP A 119 0.31 4.40 8.73
CA ASP A 119 0.88 3.23 9.38
C ASP A 119 2.25 2.96 8.75
N PRO A 120 3.33 2.75 9.55
CA PRO A 120 4.69 2.56 9.05
C PRO A 120 4.88 1.14 8.46
N VAL A 121 4.12 0.83 7.42
CA VAL A 121 4.08 -0.47 6.75
C VAL A 121 4.52 -0.29 5.31
N PHE A 122 5.48 -1.11 4.90
CA PHE A 122 5.96 -1.16 3.53
C PHE A 122 5.14 -2.15 2.72
N VAL A 123 4.54 -1.69 1.64
CA VAL A 123 3.84 -2.52 0.66
C VAL A 123 4.72 -2.56 -0.60
N PRO A 124 5.41 -3.67 -0.89
CA PRO A 124 6.27 -3.72 -2.07
C PRO A 124 5.45 -3.85 -3.36
N PRO A 125 5.71 -3.02 -4.39
CA PRO A 125 5.18 -3.23 -5.73
C PRO A 125 5.34 -4.67 -6.22
N TRP A 126 4.28 -5.18 -6.83
CA TRP A 126 4.17 -6.58 -7.25
C TRP A 126 4.42 -7.64 -6.15
N ASN A 127 4.32 -7.25 -4.87
CA ASN A 127 4.64 -8.06 -3.71
C ASN A 127 6.10 -8.58 -3.67
N ARG A 128 7.05 -7.78 -4.19
CA ARG A 128 8.47 -8.18 -4.25
C ARG A 128 9.41 -7.14 -3.66
N VAL A 129 10.17 -7.58 -2.65
CA VAL A 129 11.25 -6.83 -2.01
C VAL A 129 12.39 -7.78 -1.68
N SER A 130 13.63 -7.33 -1.87
CA SER A 130 14.82 -8.08 -1.50
C SER A 130 14.97 -8.17 0.02
N PRO A 131 15.27 -9.35 0.60
CA PRO A 131 15.59 -9.47 2.03
C PRO A 131 16.74 -8.58 2.49
N ALA A 132 17.65 -8.20 1.59
CA ALA A 132 18.74 -7.26 1.89
C ALA A 132 18.24 -5.87 2.31
N LEU A 133 16.98 -5.53 2.02
CA LEU A 133 16.34 -4.26 2.39
C LEU A 133 15.59 -4.32 3.73
N TYR A 134 15.51 -5.46 4.41
CA TYR A 134 14.77 -5.54 5.68
C TYR A 134 15.39 -4.68 6.78
N THR A 135 16.72 -4.67 6.91
CA THR A 135 17.41 -3.77 7.84
C THR A 135 17.26 -2.31 7.43
N PRO A 136 17.52 -1.91 6.17
CA PRO A 136 17.23 -0.55 5.70
C PRO A 136 15.79 -0.08 5.93
N LEU A 137 14.79 -0.95 5.74
CA LEU A 137 13.39 -0.64 6.04
C LEU A 137 13.20 -0.35 7.53
N ALA A 138 13.74 -1.20 8.41
CA ALA A 138 13.65 -0.97 9.85
C ALA A 138 14.34 0.36 10.26
N ASP A 139 15.50 0.64 9.69
CA ASP A 139 16.28 1.87 9.93
C ASP A 139 15.54 3.12 9.43
N ALA A 140 14.84 3.04 8.30
CA ALA A 140 13.98 4.09 7.76
C ALA A 140 12.66 4.27 8.54
N GLY A 141 12.42 3.49 9.60
CA GLY A 141 11.27 3.64 10.49
C GLY A 141 10.08 2.76 10.17
N TYR A 142 10.17 1.89 9.16
CA TYR A 142 9.13 0.89 8.90
C TYR A 142 9.06 -0.14 10.04
N ARG A 143 7.87 -0.71 10.25
CA ARG A 143 7.56 -1.67 11.33
C ARG A 143 6.99 -2.97 10.83
N ALA A 144 6.50 -3.01 9.60
CA ALA A 144 6.03 -4.23 8.96
C ALA A 144 6.20 -4.17 7.45
N ILE A 145 6.18 -5.35 6.83
CA ILE A 145 6.05 -5.51 5.39
C ILE A 145 4.73 -6.23 5.14
N SER A 146 3.97 -5.75 4.17
CA SER A 146 2.66 -6.29 3.85
C SER A 146 2.67 -6.89 2.44
N THR A 147 2.80 -8.22 2.40
CA THR A 147 2.70 -9.05 1.19
C THR A 147 1.40 -9.88 1.23
N TYR A 148 1.24 -10.80 0.27
CA TYR A 148 0.12 -11.75 0.20
C TYR A 148 0.00 -12.66 1.44
#